data_AF-A0A821M7P8-F1
#
_entry.id   AF-A0A821M7P8-F1
#
_cell.length_a   1.000
_cell.length_b   1.000
_cell.length_c   1.000
_cell.angle_alpha   90.00
_cell.angle_beta   90.00
_cell.angle_gamma   90.00
#
_symmetry.space_group_name_H-M   'P 1'
#
loop_
_entity.id
_entity.type
_entity.pdbx_description
1 polymer ?
#
loop_
_entity_poly.entity_id
_entity_poly.type
_entity_poly.pdbx_seq_one_letter_code
_entity_poly.pdbx_strand_id
1 'polypeptide(L)'
;YCRGVVGIVDIPSIVLEPTHNKQSFADEKEYHFLLKNMGEYMRQYWSDAGIENYVKEFWETYGYRDDQLDRPPSNELEVVKRRQAAVPMLIQCDKCLKWRRLPYTSNAAPLTQAQLEAWRCSDNVDVM
;
A
#
# COMPACT_ATOMS: atom_id res chain seq x y z
N TYR A 1 -4.79 17.12 -6.15
CA TYR A 1 -5.37 16.62 -4.89
C TYR A 1 -5.38 15.10 -4.90
N CYS A 2 -5.22 14.45 -3.75
CA CYS A 2 -5.22 12.97 -3.61
C CYS A 2 -4.16 12.19 -4.43
N ARG A 3 -3.12 12.86 -4.95
CA ARG A 3 -2.05 12.16 -5.70
C ARG A 3 -1.33 11.21 -4.75
N GLY A 4 -1.06 9.98 -5.20
CA GLY A 4 -0.42 8.95 -4.40
C GLY A 4 -1.34 8.18 -3.43
N VAL A 5 -2.62 8.57 -3.32
CA VAL A 5 -3.61 7.81 -2.54
C VAL A 5 -4.06 6.59 -3.34
N VAL A 6 -4.15 5.44 -2.68
CA VAL A 6 -4.65 4.18 -3.26
C VAL A 6 -5.91 3.78 -2.51
N GLY A 7 -7.02 3.59 -3.23
CA GLY A 7 -8.26 3.03 -2.71
C GLY A 7 -8.40 1.56 -3.10
N ILE A 8 -8.80 0.71 -2.15
CA ILE A 8 -9.04 -0.72 -2.38
C ILE A 8 -10.46 -1.02 -1.91
N VAL A 9 -11.21 -1.75 -2.73
CA VAL A 9 -12.56 -2.22 -2.40
C VAL A 9 -12.75 -3.62 -2.95
N ASP A 10 -13.36 -4.50 -2.16
CA ASP A 10 -13.84 -5.80 -2.60
C ASP A 10 -15.36 -5.71 -2.82
N ILE A 11 -15.82 -6.09 -4.01
CA ILE A 11 -17.20 -5.91 -4.43
C ILE A 11 -17.89 -7.28 -4.55
N PRO A 12 -18.93 -7.54 -3.75
CA PRO A 12 -19.72 -8.77 -3.87
C PRO A 12 -20.34 -8.91 -5.27
N SER A 13 -20.42 -10.14 -5.77
CA SER A 13 -20.98 -10.41 -7.11
C SER A 13 -22.46 -10.03 -7.26
N ILE A 14 -23.21 -9.94 -6.16
CA ILE A 14 -24.60 -9.45 -6.16
C ILE A 14 -24.70 -7.95 -6.48
N VAL A 15 -23.60 -7.20 -6.31
CA VAL A 15 -23.53 -5.75 -6.59
C VAL A 15 -22.98 -5.50 -7.99
N LEU A 16 -21.84 -6.11 -8.32
CA LEU A 16 -21.23 -6.01 -9.64
C LEU A 16 -20.66 -7.35 -10.09
N GLU A 17 -21.07 -7.80 -11.28
CA GLU A 17 -20.49 -8.96 -11.94
C GLU A 17 -19.38 -8.56 -12.92
N PRO A 18 -18.31 -9.34 -13.05
CA PRO A 18 -17.25 -9.07 -14.01
C PRO A 18 -17.68 -9.36 -15.45
N THR A 19 -17.06 -8.71 -16.43
CA THR A 19 -17.13 -9.08 -17.85
C THR A 19 -16.52 -10.48 -18.09
N HIS A 20 -16.80 -11.06 -19.27
CA HIS A 20 -16.28 -12.39 -19.64
C HIS A 20 -14.74 -12.53 -19.47
N ASN A 21 -13.97 -11.50 -19.83
CA ASN A 21 -12.50 -11.51 -19.68
C ASN A 21 -12.02 -11.11 -18.28
N LYS A 22 -12.93 -10.78 -17.35
CA LYS A 22 -12.64 -10.37 -15.96
C LYS A 22 -11.72 -9.16 -15.84
N GLN A 23 -11.82 -8.22 -16.78
CA GLN A 23 -11.05 -6.96 -16.79
C GLN A 23 -11.93 -5.72 -16.63
N SER A 24 -13.25 -5.90 -16.57
CA SER A 24 -14.22 -4.83 -16.35
C SER A 24 -15.46 -5.39 -15.65
N PHE A 25 -16.47 -4.55 -15.45
CA PHE A 25 -17.77 -4.92 -14.89
C PHE A 25 -18.85 -4.92 -15.98
N ALA A 26 -19.81 -5.83 -15.85
CA ALA A 26 -20.90 -6.01 -16.80
C ALA A 26 -21.90 -4.84 -16.77
N ASP A 27 -22.21 -4.32 -15.58
CA ASP A 27 -23.03 -3.13 -15.40
C ASP A 27 -22.14 -1.88 -15.33
N GLU A 28 -21.99 -1.22 -16.47
CA GLU A 28 -21.20 0.01 -16.59
C GLU A 28 -21.78 1.15 -15.75
N LYS A 29 -23.10 1.24 -15.59
CA LYS A 29 -23.75 2.33 -14.85
C LYS A 29 -23.48 2.21 -13.37
N GLU A 30 -23.65 1.01 -12.80
CA GLU A 30 -23.35 0.76 -11.39
C GLU A 30 -21.85 0.88 -11.11
N TYR A 31 -20.99 0.47 -12.04
CA TYR A 31 -19.55 0.69 -11.91
C TYR A 31 -19.17 2.18 -11.89
N HIS A 32 -19.74 3.00 -12.78
CA HIS A 32 -19.53 4.45 -12.74
C HIS A 32 -20.06 5.08 -11.45
N PHE A 33 -21.19 4.59 -10.95
CA PHE A 33 -21.72 5.02 -9.65
C PHE A 33 -20.75 4.68 -8.50
N LEU A 34 -20.19 3.47 -8.49
CA LEU A 34 -19.14 3.07 -7.54
C LEU A 34 -17.92 4.01 -7.63
N LEU A 35 -17.39 4.26 -8.83
CA LEU A 35 -16.23 5.13 -9.03
C LEU A 35 -16.48 6.55 -8.50
N LYS A 36 -17.68 7.10 -8.75
CA LYS A 36 -18.08 8.41 -8.22
C LYS A 36 -18.03 8.43 -6.69
N ASN A 37 -18.63 7.43 -6.04
CA ASN A 37 -18.65 7.34 -4.58
C ASN A 37 -17.24 7.15 -4.01
N MET A 38 -16.41 6.28 -4.61
CA MET A 38 -15.01 6.13 -4.21
C MET A 38 -14.24 7.45 -4.30
N GLY A 39 -14.49 8.27 -5.32
CA GLY A 39 -13.90 9.60 -5.45
C GLY A 39 -14.37 10.60 -4.38
N GLU A 40 -15.58 10.47 -3.87
CA GLU A 40 -16.08 11.25 -2.72
C GLU A 40 -15.37 10.82 -1.42
N TYR A 41 -15.29 9.51 -1.15
CA TYR A 41 -14.57 8.99 0.02
C TYR A 41 -13.06 9.28 -0.02
N MET A 42 -12.43 9.26 -1.20
CA MET A 42 -11.02 9.60 -1.34
C MET A 42 -10.75 11.08 -0.99
N ARG A 43 -11.66 11.98 -1.36
CA ARG A 43 -11.56 13.40 -0.98
C ARG A 43 -11.75 13.59 0.52
N GLN A 44 -12.69 12.88 1.11
CA GLN A 44 -12.88 12.90 2.57
C GLN A 44 -11.63 12.41 3.28
N TYR A 45 -11.09 11.26 2.88
CA TYR A 45 -9.82 10.73 3.42
C TYR A 45 -8.67 11.74 3.32
N TRP A 46 -8.54 12.44 2.19
CA TRP A 46 -7.48 13.42 2.00
C TRP A 46 -7.58 14.59 2.98
N SER A 47 -8.80 15.07 3.25
CA SER A 47 -9.06 16.11 4.25
C SER A 47 -8.82 15.60 5.67
N ASP A 48 -9.33 14.40 5.99
CA ASP A 48 -9.17 13.77 7.31
C ASP A 48 -7.71 13.47 7.66
N ALA A 49 -6.91 13.11 6.65
CA ALA A 49 -5.47 12.89 6.80
C ALA A 49 -4.69 14.20 7.05
N GLY A 50 -5.30 15.37 6.82
CA GLY A 50 -4.72 16.69 7.05
C GLY A 50 -3.59 17.08 6.10
N ILE A 51 -3.24 16.22 5.13
CA ILE A 51 -2.08 16.37 4.23
C ILE A 51 -2.23 17.62 3.33
N GLU A 52 -3.46 18.06 3.06
CA GLU A 52 -3.76 19.20 2.18
C GLU A 52 -3.01 20.48 2.56
N ASN A 53 -2.67 20.66 3.84
CA ASN A 53 -2.00 21.86 4.34
C ASN A 53 -0.47 21.81 4.24
N TYR A 54 0.13 20.65 3.95
CA TYR A 54 1.58 20.44 3.93
C TYR A 54 2.02 19.39 2.89
N VAL A 55 1.36 19.38 1.73
CA VAL A 55 1.56 18.36 0.68
C VAL A 55 3.03 18.25 0.25
N LYS A 56 3.69 19.39 0.08
CA LYS A 56 5.08 19.46 -0.36
C LYS A 56 6.01 18.87 0.70
N GLU A 57 5.86 19.33 1.94
CA GLU A 57 6.66 18.90 3.09
C GLU A 57 6.44 17.41 3.38
N PHE A 58 5.21 16.90 3.19
CA PHE A 58 4.90 15.48 3.30
C PHE A 58 5.73 14.66 2.31
N TRP A 59 5.75 15.03 1.03
CA TRP A 59 6.50 14.30 0.01
C TRP A 59 8.01 14.41 0.21
N GLU A 60 8.50 15.61 0.54
CA GLU A 60 9.92 15.85 0.85
C GLU A 60 10.38 15.02 2.06
N THR A 61 9.53 14.87 3.08
CA THR A 61 9.80 14.03 4.27
C THR A 61 10.14 12.59 3.90
N TYR A 62 9.57 12.06 2.81
CA TYR A 62 9.81 10.71 2.31
C TYR A 62 10.79 10.65 1.12
N GLY A 63 11.51 11.74 0.85
CA GLY A 63 12.56 11.81 -0.16
C GLY A 63 12.07 12.01 -1.59
N TYR A 64 10.82 12.43 -1.77
CA TYR A 64 10.31 12.85 -3.08
C TYR A 64 10.56 14.34 -3.30
N ARG A 65 10.82 14.72 -4.55
CA ARG A 65 10.84 16.12 -4.97
C ARG A 65 9.52 16.42 -5.67
N ASP A 66 8.89 17.54 -5.33
CA ASP A 66 7.52 17.89 -5.73
C ASP A 66 7.34 17.93 -7.26
N ASP A 67 8.39 18.34 -7.99
CA ASP A 67 8.43 18.37 -9.46
C ASP A 67 8.60 16.98 -10.12
N GLN A 68 8.87 15.93 -9.32
CA GLN A 68 9.32 14.61 -9.79
C GLN A 68 8.63 13.46 -9.05
N LEU A 69 7.35 13.61 -8.69
CA LEU A 69 6.58 12.53 -8.06
C LEU A 69 6.42 11.27 -8.94
N ASP A 70 6.63 11.38 -10.26
CA ASP A 70 6.66 10.22 -11.17
C ASP A 70 8.02 9.51 -11.19
N ARG A 71 9.02 10.04 -10.48
CA ARG A 71 10.33 9.41 -10.32
C ARG A 71 10.42 8.71 -8.96
N PRO A 72 11.28 7.68 -8.84
CA PRO A 72 11.56 7.07 -7.55
C PRO A 72 12.07 8.10 -6.52
N PRO A 73 11.75 7.92 -5.23
CA PRO A 73 12.26 8.78 -4.18
C PRO A 73 13.77 8.60 -3.98
N SER A 74 14.40 9.51 -3.24
CA SER A 74 15.81 9.41 -2.86
C SER A 74 16.13 8.10 -2.13
N ASN A 75 17.31 7.56 -2.42
CA ASN A 75 17.89 6.37 -1.80
C ASN A 75 18.81 6.71 -0.60
N GLU A 76 18.79 7.95 -0.12
CA GLU A 76 19.46 8.32 1.13
C GLU A 76 18.95 7.45 2.29
N LEU A 77 19.89 7.01 3.14
CA LEU A 77 19.61 6.01 4.16
C LEU A 77 18.45 6.40 5.09
N GLU A 78 18.40 7.66 5.53
CA GLU A 78 17.40 8.15 6.48
C GLU A 78 15.98 8.16 5.89
N VAL A 79 15.81 8.58 4.63
CA VAL A 79 14.49 8.57 3.97
C VAL A 79 14.05 7.15 3.62
N VAL A 80 14.97 6.24 3.27
CA VAL A 80 14.67 4.82 3.06
C VAL A 80 14.17 4.20 4.36
N LYS A 81 14.90 4.40 5.47
CA LYS A 81 14.51 3.92 6.79
C LYS A 81 13.15 4.45 7.21
N ARG A 82 12.90 5.75 7.00
CA ARG A 82 11.60 6.37 7.30
C ARG A 82 10.45 5.76 6.51
N ARG A 83 10.62 5.52 5.19
CA ARG A 83 9.60 4.84 4.37
C ARG A 83 9.35 3.41 4.84
N GLN A 84 10.40 2.65 5.17
CA GLN A 84 10.27 1.29 5.68
C GLN A 84 9.62 1.24 7.07
N ALA A 85 9.88 2.21 7.94
CA ALA A 85 9.25 2.29 9.26
C ALA A 85 7.75 2.68 9.19
N ALA A 86 7.35 3.43 8.15
CA ALA A 86 5.98 3.87 7.96
C ALA A 86 5.03 2.75 7.50
N VAL A 87 5.54 1.67 6.92
CA VAL A 87 4.73 0.55 6.40
C VAL A 87 5.17 -0.75 7.07
N PRO A 88 4.27 -1.45 7.79
CA PRO A 88 4.63 -2.73 8.39
C PRO A 88 4.93 -3.77 7.32
N MET A 89 6.02 -4.53 7.51
CA MET A 89 6.33 -5.66 6.64
C MET A 89 5.42 -6.84 7.00
N LEU A 90 4.68 -7.34 6.00
CA LEU A 90 3.86 -8.54 6.11
C LEU A 90 4.48 -9.65 5.25
N ILE A 91 4.58 -10.85 5.81
CA ILE A 91 5.11 -12.04 5.13
C ILE A 91 4.17 -13.22 5.32
N GLN A 92 4.03 -14.06 4.30
CA GLN A 92 3.21 -15.27 4.35
C GLN A 92 4.08 -16.47 4.71
N CYS A 93 3.64 -17.28 5.67
CA CYS A 93 4.31 -18.53 6.01
C CYS A 93 4.10 -19.60 4.92
N ASP A 94 5.18 -20.13 4.37
CA ASP A 94 5.17 -21.18 3.34
C ASP A 94 4.47 -22.47 3.81
N LYS A 95 4.51 -22.77 5.11
CA LYS A 95 3.89 -24.00 5.66
C LYS A 95 2.40 -23.88 5.94
N CYS A 96 1.96 -22.79 6.55
CA CYS A 96 0.58 -22.66 7.05
C CYS A 96 -0.25 -21.59 6.35
N LEU A 97 0.35 -20.87 5.39
CA LEU A 97 -0.27 -19.81 4.58
C LEU A 97 -0.81 -18.61 5.37
N LYS A 98 -0.54 -18.54 6.68
CA LYS A 98 -0.93 -17.42 7.53
C LYS A 98 0.05 -16.27 7.35
N TRP A 99 -0.50 -15.06 7.29
CA TRP A 99 0.24 -13.82 7.29
C TRP A 99 0.81 -13.50 8.68
N ARG A 100 2.01 -12.93 8.70
CA ARG A 100 2.73 -12.50 9.90
C ARG A 100 3.28 -11.09 9.67
N ARG A 101 3.22 -10.28 10.72
CA ARG A 101 3.89 -8.98 10.75
C ARG A 101 5.31 -9.19 11.23
N LEU A 102 6.27 -8.59 10.53
CA LEU A 102 7.66 -8.54 10.97
C LEU A 102 7.92 -7.17 11.64
N PRO A 103 8.65 -7.14 12.76
CA PRO A 103 9.04 -5.88 13.39
C PRO A 103 10.02 -5.12 12.48
N TYR A 104 9.82 -3.80 12.37
CA TYR A 104 10.79 -2.96 11.69
C TYR A 104 12.10 -2.95 12.49
N THR A 105 13.19 -3.32 11.84
CA THR A 105 14.53 -3.37 12.42
C THR A 105 15.46 -2.54 11.54
N SER A 106 15.84 -1.36 12.01
CA SER A 106 16.51 -0.33 11.20
C SER A 106 17.84 -0.76 10.57
N ASN A 107 18.45 -1.82 11.10
CA ASN A 107 19.74 -2.35 10.65
C ASN A 107 19.65 -3.82 10.19
N ALA A 108 18.44 -4.38 10.04
CA ALA A 108 18.33 -5.74 9.51
C ALA A 108 18.66 -5.75 8.01
N ALA A 109 19.41 -6.77 7.59
CA ALA A 109 19.59 -7.04 6.19
C ALA A 109 18.23 -7.39 5.55
N PRO A 110 17.93 -6.88 4.35
CA PRO A 110 16.73 -7.28 3.64
C PRO A 110 16.78 -8.79 3.37
N LEU A 111 15.63 -9.46 3.53
CA LEU A 111 15.50 -10.87 3.16
C LEU A 111 15.73 -10.99 1.65
N THR A 112 16.54 -11.97 1.26
CA THR A 112 16.69 -12.35 -0.15
C THR A 112 15.40 -12.97 -0.68
N GLN A 113 15.22 -13.00 -1.99
CA GLN A 113 14.05 -13.63 -2.62
C GLN A 113 13.85 -15.08 -2.16
N ALA A 114 14.92 -15.87 -2.10
CA ALA A 114 14.86 -17.26 -1.63
C ALA A 114 14.45 -17.35 -0.14
N GLN A 115 14.87 -16.40 0.69
CA GLN A 115 14.44 -16.35 2.09
C GLN A 115 12.98 -15.94 2.23
N LEU A 116 12.48 -15.04 1.39
CA LEU A 116 11.07 -14.66 1.36
C LEU A 116 10.18 -15.85 0.97
N GLU A 117 10.59 -16.62 -0.03
CA GLU A 117 9.85 -17.79 -0.53
C GLU A 117 9.84 -18.95 0.46
N ALA A 118 10.92 -19.15 1.23
CA ALA A 118 11.04 -20.24 2.19
C ALA A 118 10.63 -19.87 3.62
N TRP A 119 10.15 -18.64 3.86
CA TRP A 119 9.93 -18.12 5.21
C TRP A 119 8.83 -18.87 5.96
N ARG A 120 9.07 -19.22 7.23
CA ARG A 120 8.15 -19.95 8.10
C ARG A 120 7.91 -19.22 9.41
N CYS A 121 6.81 -19.55 10.08
CA CYS A 121 6.49 -18.97 11.39
C CYS A 121 7.59 -19.19 12.46
N SER A 122 8.39 -20.25 12.34
CA SER A 122 9.54 -20.52 13.21
C SER A 122 10.65 -19.49 13.09
N ASP A 123 10.70 -18.78 11.97
CA ASP A 123 11.74 -17.80 11.65
C ASP A 123 11.36 -16.40 12.15
N ASN A 124 10.15 -16.26 12.72
CA ASN A 124 9.69 -15.01 13.28
C ASN A 124 10.35 -14.74 14.65
N VAL A 125 11.15 -13.68 14.72
CA VAL A 125 11.84 -13.25 15.93
C VAL A 125 10.91 -12.62 16.98
N ASP A 126 9.66 -12.30 16.60
CA ASP A 126 8.63 -11.72 17.48
C ASP A 126 7.98 -12.77 18.42
N VAL A 127 8.37 -14.05 18.31
CA VAL A 127 7.81 -15.18 19.07
C VAL A 127 8.80 -15.74 20.10
N MET A 128 9.88 -15.00 20.42
CA MET A 128 10.82 -15.28 21.52
C MET A 128 10.71 -14.24 22.62
#